data_AF-A0A8T4TJZ7-F1
#
_entry.id   AF-A0A8T4TJZ7-F1
#
_cell.length_a   1.000
_cell.length_b   1.000
_cell.length_c   1.000
_cell.angle_alpha   90.00
_cell.angle_beta   90.00
_cell.angle_gamma   90.00
#
_symmetry.space_group_name_H-M   'P 1'
#
loop_
_entity.id
_entity.type
_entity.pdbx_description
1 polymer ?
#
loop_
_entity_poly.entity_id
_entity_poly.type
_entity_poly.pdbx_seq_one_letter_code
_entity_poly.pdbx_strand_id
1 'polypeptide(L)'
;DENSFLYQAAKNNIPVYCPAITDGAFGFHLYLFQQTHKDFVIDVIQDFGNIMLSISQDDKKGVISLGGSISKHHAILASLLNGGLDYAVYMTTASSKSGSMSGATTEEAKSWGKIKDDSDAATVIGDVTITFPLMMVKVLETLNKEGLLKNG
;
A
#
# COMPACT_ATOMS: atom_id res chain seq x y z
N ASP A 1 -12.14 -18.01 7.37
CA ASP A 1 -13.19 -17.60 6.42
C ASP A 1 -12.55 -17.42 5.06
N GLU A 2 -13.00 -18.15 4.05
CA GLU A 2 -12.44 -18.10 2.69
C GLU A 2 -12.68 -16.75 1.99
N ASN A 3 -13.69 -15.99 2.41
CA ASN A 3 -13.98 -14.66 1.87
C ASN A 3 -13.13 -13.55 2.51
N SER A 4 -12.34 -13.87 3.54
CA SER A 4 -11.51 -12.88 4.23
C SER A 4 -10.29 -12.51 3.38
N PHE A 5 -10.02 -11.20 3.27
CA PHE A 5 -8.79 -10.67 2.68
C PHE A 5 -7.53 -11.29 3.31
N LEU A 6 -7.49 -11.40 4.64
CA LEU A 6 -6.33 -11.96 5.35
C LEU A 6 -6.13 -13.44 5.05
N TYR A 7 -7.22 -14.20 4.89
CA TYR A 7 -7.14 -15.61 4.50
C TYR A 7 -6.57 -15.75 3.09
N GLN A 8 -7.07 -14.95 2.14
CA GLN A 8 -6.58 -14.97 0.76
C GLN A 8 -5.12 -14.52 0.66
N ALA A 9 -4.72 -13.49 1.39
CA ALA A 9 -3.33 -13.04 1.45
C ALA A 9 -2.41 -14.16 1.98
N ALA A 10 -2.77 -14.79 3.10
CA ALA A 10 -2.01 -15.91 3.67
C ALA A 10 -1.92 -17.12 2.71
N LYS A 11 -3.04 -17.50 2.08
CA LYS A 11 -3.10 -18.61 1.10
C LYS A 11 -2.17 -18.39 -0.10
N ASN A 12 -2.01 -17.15 -0.53
CA ASN A 12 -1.20 -16.78 -1.69
C ASN A 12 0.21 -16.29 -1.32
N ASN A 13 0.64 -16.42 -0.05
CA ASN A 13 1.93 -15.94 0.46
C ASN A 13 2.16 -14.44 0.20
N ILE A 14 1.11 -13.62 0.31
CA ILE A 14 1.19 -12.16 0.17
C ILE A 14 1.33 -11.54 1.56
N PRO A 15 2.44 -10.84 1.87
CA PRO A 15 2.61 -10.21 3.17
C PRO A 15 1.68 -9.02 3.37
N VAL A 16 1.22 -8.82 4.60
CA VAL A 16 0.39 -7.68 5.00
C VAL A 16 1.10 -6.91 6.10
N TYR A 17 1.45 -5.66 5.83
CA TYR A 17 2.14 -4.78 6.78
C TYR A 17 1.16 -3.78 7.41
N CYS A 18 1.21 -3.65 8.74
CA CYS A 18 0.39 -2.70 9.50
C CYS A 18 1.26 -1.94 10.52
N PRO A 19 1.93 -0.85 10.12
CA PRO A 19 2.83 -0.12 11.02
C PRO A 19 2.14 0.49 12.25
N ALA A 20 0.83 0.75 12.16
CA ALA A 20 0.01 1.27 13.26
C ALA A 20 -0.93 0.20 13.84
N ILE A 21 -0.43 -1.02 14.05
CA ILE A 21 -1.22 -2.18 14.51
C ILE A 21 -1.96 -1.96 15.84
N THR A 22 -1.45 -1.05 16.68
CA THR A 22 -2.04 -0.71 17.97
C THR A 22 -3.24 0.25 17.86
N ASP A 23 -3.41 0.93 16.72
CA ASP A 23 -4.42 1.95 16.49
C ASP A 23 -5.75 1.34 15.99
N GLY A 24 -6.40 0.57 16.87
CA GLY A 24 -7.70 -0.03 16.58
C GLY A 24 -8.14 -1.07 17.61
N ALA A 25 -9.31 -1.66 17.37
CA ALA A 25 -9.86 -2.69 18.26
C ALA A 25 -8.93 -3.90 18.42
N PHE A 26 -8.19 -4.26 17.35
CA PHE A 26 -7.19 -5.33 17.41
C PHE A 26 -6.04 -4.97 18.34
N GLY A 27 -5.49 -3.75 18.24
CA GLY A 27 -4.47 -3.22 19.14
C GLY A 27 -4.87 -3.26 20.61
N PHE A 28 -6.12 -2.92 20.92
CA PHE A 28 -6.64 -3.05 22.28
C PHE A 28 -6.66 -4.51 22.77
N HIS A 29 -7.08 -5.46 21.94
CA HIS A 29 -7.03 -6.88 22.30
C HIS A 29 -5.59 -7.38 22.49
N LEU A 30 -4.63 -6.91 21.69
CA LEU A 30 -3.21 -7.23 21.86
C LEU A 30 -2.69 -6.71 23.22
N TYR A 31 -3.09 -5.50 23.61
CA TYR A 31 -2.76 -4.96 24.93
C TYR A 31 -3.35 -5.80 26.07
N LEU A 32 -4.62 -6.23 25.95
CA LEU A 32 -5.26 -7.12 26.93
C LEU A 32 -4.53 -8.46 27.01
N PHE A 33 -4.17 -9.04 25.87
CA PHE A 33 -3.44 -10.30 25.80
C PHE A 33 -2.08 -10.21 26.52
N GLN A 34 -1.37 -9.10 26.34
CA GLN A 34 -0.10 -8.83 27.03
C GLN A 34 -0.26 -8.65 28.56
N GLN A 35 -1.47 -8.47 29.09
CA GLN A 35 -1.66 -8.42 30.55
C GLN A 35 -1.39 -9.76 31.22
N THR A 36 -1.66 -10.86 30.51
CA THR A 36 -1.43 -12.23 31.00
C THR A 36 -0.22 -12.91 30.34
N HIS A 37 0.28 -12.38 29.22
CA HIS A 37 1.42 -12.90 28.47
C HIS A 37 2.48 -11.80 28.31
N LYS A 38 3.28 -11.57 29.36
CA LYS A 38 4.24 -10.45 29.39
C LYS A 38 5.42 -10.62 28.42
N ASP A 39 5.66 -11.84 27.96
CA ASP A 39 6.63 -12.22 26.94
C ASP A 39 6.14 -12.00 25.50
N PHE A 40 4.84 -11.76 25.31
CA PHE A 40 4.29 -11.42 24.00
C PHE A 40 4.70 -10.01 23.58
N VAL A 41 5.39 -9.92 22.43
CA VAL A 41 5.87 -8.68 21.85
C VAL A 41 5.58 -8.68 20.34
N ILE A 42 5.17 -7.51 19.83
CA ILE A 42 5.07 -7.25 18.39
C ILE A 42 6.22 -6.33 18.02
N ASP A 43 7.09 -6.79 17.13
CA ASP A 43 8.23 -6.03 16.66
C ASP A 43 7.92 -5.34 15.33
N VAL A 44 7.48 -4.08 15.43
CA VAL A 44 7.20 -3.24 14.26
C VAL A 44 8.47 -2.78 13.53
N ILE A 45 9.64 -2.84 14.17
CA ILE A 45 10.92 -2.49 13.55
C ILE A 45 11.38 -3.63 12.66
N GLN A 46 11.23 -4.88 13.11
CA GLN A 46 11.48 -6.06 12.28
C GLN A 46 10.56 -6.07 11.05
N ASP A 47 9.27 -5.79 11.21
CA ASP A 47 8.33 -5.69 10.08
C ASP A 47 8.70 -4.56 9.11
N PHE A 48 9.16 -3.43 9.63
CA PHE A 48 9.67 -2.34 8.79
C PHE A 48 10.89 -2.79 7.98
N GLY A 49 11.83 -3.51 8.59
CA GLY A 49 12.97 -4.13 7.89
C GLY A 49 12.51 -5.11 6.81
N ASN A 50 11.52 -5.96 7.11
CA ASN A 50 10.99 -6.95 6.19
C ASN A 50 10.41 -6.30 4.92
N ILE A 51 9.62 -5.23 5.05
CA ILE A 51 9.07 -4.53 3.87
C ILE A 51 10.18 -3.80 3.08
N MET A 52 11.15 -3.17 3.75
CA MET A 52 12.27 -2.49 3.06
C MET A 52 13.10 -3.48 2.21
N LEU A 53 13.31 -4.69 2.73
CA LEU A 53 14.12 -5.74 2.09
C LEU A 53 13.32 -6.63 1.12
N SER A 54 11.99 -6.49 1.09
CA SER A 54 11.12 -7.28 0.22
C SER A 54 11.20 -6.90 -1.26
N ILE A 55 11.84 -5.76 -1.56
CA ILE A 55 11.90 -5.15 -2.90
C ILE A 55 13.38 -4.96 -3.25
N SER A 56 13.78 -5.35 -4.47
CA SER A 56 15.12 -5.13 -5.00
C SER A 56 15.21 -3.84 -5.82
N GLN A 57 16.41 -3.27 -5.96
CA GLN A 57 16.64 -2.12 -6.83
C GLN A 57 16.27 -2.40 -8.30
N ASP A 58 16.53 -3.62 -8.78
CA ASP A 58 16.33 -4.02 -10.18
C ASP A 58 14.85 -4.32 -10.53
N ASP A 59 13.98 -4.43 -9.52
CA ASP A 59 12.56 -4.70 -9.75
C ASP A 59 11.84 -3.49 -10.35
N LYS A 60 10.93 -3.78 -11.30
CA LYS A 60 9.90 -2.82 -11.71
C LYS A 60 8.81 -2.75 -10.63
N LYS A 61 8.60 -1.57 -10.06
CA LYS A 61 7.70 -1.39 -8.91
C LYS A 61 6.50 -0.51 -9.28
N GLY A 62 5.34 -0.95 -8.84
CA GLY A 62 4.10 -0.19 -8.96
C GLY A 62 3.41 -0.03 -7.60
N VAL A 63 2.73 1.10 -7.39
CA VAL A 63 1.86 1.31 -6.22
C VAL A 63 0.45 1.73 -6.65
N ILE A 64 -0.56 1.14 -6.01
CA ILE A 64 -1.95 1.61 -6.05
C ILE A 64 -2.32 2.02 -4.62
N SER A 65 -2.38 3.33 -4.36
CA SER A 65 -2.73 3.88 -3.05
C SER A 65 -4.21 4.23 -3.01
N LEU A 66 -4.97 3.53 -2.17
CA LEU A 66 -6.36 3.85 -1.87
C LEU A 66 -6.42 4.67 -0.57
N GLY A 67 -6.62 5.98 -0.71
CA GLY A 67 -6.51 6.95 0.36
C GLY A 67 -5.09 7.46 0.57
N GLY A 68 -4.79 7.88 1.80
CA GLY A 68 -3.52 8.53 2.17
C GLY A 68 -2.99 8.06 3.53
N SER A 69 -2.38 8.98 4.29
CA SER A 69 -1.84 8.71 5.63
C SER A 69 -0.73 7.65 5.66
N ILE A 70 -0.66 6.89 6.76
CA ILE A 70 0.42 5.96 7.09
C ILE A 70 0.57 4.87 6.02
N SER A 71 -0.52 4.30 5.51
CA SER A 71 -0.46 3.23 4.50
C SER A 71 0.23 3.70 3.21
N LYS A 72 -0.16 4.87 2.69
CA LYS A 72 0.50 5.48 1.52
C LYS A 72 1.98 5.75 1.81
N HIS A 73 2.27 6.43 2.92
CA HIS A 73 3.64 6.84 3.23
C HIS A 73 4.58 5.64 3.43
N HIS A 74 4.11 4.62 4.14
CA HIS A 74 4.89 3.43 4.43
C HIS A 74 5.22 2.64 3.17
N ALA A 75 4.25 2.48 2.25
CA ALA A 75 4.46 1.79 0.98
C ALA A 75 5.47 2.51 0.06
N ILE A 76 5.35 3.83 -0.10
CA ILE A 76 6.25 4.59 -0.98
C ILE A 76 7.65 4.78 -0.39
N LEU A 77 7.77 4.73 0.94
CA LEU A 77 9.06 4.75 1.62
C LEU A 77 9.84 3.46 1.35
N ALA A 78 9.16 2.31 1.27
CA ALA A 78 9.78 1.03 0.96
C ALA A 78 10.46 0.97 -0.40
N SER A 79 9.90 1.67 -1.38
CA SER A 79 10.51 1.79 -2.70
C SER A 79 11.65 2.81 -2.76
N LEU A 80 11.69 3.81 -1.87
CA LEU A 80 12.68 4.90 -1.93
C LEU A 80 14.11 4.37 -1.81
N LEU A 81 14.37 3.45 -0.87
CA LEU A 81 15.69 2.84 -0.69
C LEU A 81 16.12 1.95 -1.87
N ASN A 82 15.16 1.56 -2.71
CA ASN A 82 15.34 0.66 -3.84
C ASN A 82 15.15 1.36 -5.19
N GLY A 83 15.44 2.67 -5.27
CA GLY A 83 15.45 3.43 -6.52
C GLY A 83 14.10 3.97 -6.99
N GLY A 84 13.08 3.96 -6.13
CA GLY A 84 11.77 4.57 -6.39
C GLY A 84 10.83 3.72 -7.25
N LEU A 85 9.61 4.23 -7.42
CA LEU A 85 8.52 3.56 -8.16
C LEU A 85 8.56 3.88 -9.66
N ASP A 86 8.32 2.88 -10.50
CA ASP A 86 8.15 3.02 -11.96
C ASP A 86 6.70 3.39 -12.33
N TYR A 87 5.74 2.98 -11.50
CA TYR A 87 4.32 3.23 -11.70
C TYR A 87 3.63 3.65 -10.40
N ALA A 88 2.73 4.64 -10.46
CA ALA A 88 1.95 5.02 -9.28
C ALA A 88 0.54 5.50 -9.61
N VAL A 89 -0.45 4.98 -8.89
CA VAL A 89 -1.82 5.49 -8.93
C VAL A 89 -2.23 5.87 -7.51
N TYR A 90 -2.43 7.16 -7.25
CA TYR A 90 -2.97 7.65 -5.98
C TYR A 90 -4.45 7.97 -6.14
N MET A 91 -5.30 7.43 -5.27
CA MET A 91 -6.73 7.77 -5.19
C MET A 91 -7.01 8.38 -3.83
N THR A 92 -7.43 9.64 -3.79
CA THR A 92 -7.58 10.36 -2.53
C THR A 92 -8.66 11.44 -2.62
N THR A 93 -9.30 11.71 -1.49
CA THR A 93 -10.18 12.88 -1.32
C THR A 93 -9.42 14.08 -0.74
N ALA A 94 -8.16 13.89 -0.30
CA ALA A 94 -7.37 14.93 0.33
C ALA A 94 -6.85 15.95 -0.70
N SER A 95 -6.92 17.23 -0.33
CA SER A 95 -6.43 18.34 -1.16
C SER A 95 -4.94 18.58 -0.96
N SER A 96 -4.21 18.78 -2.05
CA SER A 96 -2.79 19.18 -2.04
C SER A 96 -2.56 20.52 -1.33
N LYS A 97 -3.57 21.39 -1.28
CA LYS A 97 -3.49 22.70 -0.61
C LYS A 97 -3.30 22.61 0.90
N SER A 98 -3.59 21.45 1.50
CA SER A 98 -3.41 21.23 2.94
C SER A 98 -1.95 21.08 3.35
N GLY A 99 -1.03 20.83 2.42
CA GLY A 99 0.35 20.46 2.73
C GLY A 99 0.47 19.12 3.47
N SER A 100 -0.62 18.34 3.54
CA SER A 100 -0.64 17.06 4.24
C SER A 100 -0.05 15.94 3.37
N MET A 101 0.58 14.97 4.03
CA MET A 101 1.03 13.74 3.38
C MET A 101 -0.10 13.02 2.63
N SER A 102 -1.34 13.09 3.11
CA SER A 102 -2.50 12.49 2.43
C SER A 102 -2.83 13.19 1.11
N GLY A 103 -2.69 14.51 1.04
CA GLY A 103 -2.94 15.34 -0.15
C GLY A 103 -1.74 15.47 -1.09
N ALA A 104 -0.54 15.03 -0.67
CA ALA A 104 0.65 15.03 -1.51
C ALA A 104 0.42 14.24 -2.81
N THR A 105 0.67 14.89 -3.93
CA THR A 105 0.46 14.35 -5.28
C THR A 105 1.60 13.43 -5.69
N THR A 106 1.40 12.70 -6.79
CA THR A 106 2.47 11.94 -7.45
C THR A 106 3.62 12.84 -7.89
N GLU A 107 3.35 14.06 -8.36
CA GLU A 107 4.38 15.05 -8.73
C GLU A 107 5.23 15.47 -7.53
N GLU A 108 4.59 15.66 -6.37
CA GLU A 108 5.34 15.91 -5.15
C GLU A 108 6.20 14.70 -4.79
N ALA A 109 5.66 13.48 -4.89
CA ALA A 109 6.45 12.28 -4.60
C ALA A 109 7.64 12.07 -5.57
N LYS A 110 7.57 12.55 -6.82
CA LYS A 110 8.71 12.60 -7.75
C LYS A 110 9.81 13.53 -7.25
N SER A 111 9.48 14.72 -6.75
CA SER A 111 10.50 15.67 -6.25
C SER A 111 11.32 15.14 -5.06
N TRP A 112 10.78 14.18 -4.32
CA TRP A 112 11.46 13.48 -3.23
C TRP A 112 12.18 12.19 -3.67
N GLY A 113 12.15 11.82 -4.94
CA GLY A 113 12.71 10.57 -5.47
C GLY A 113 11.96 9.30 -5.05
N LYS A 114 10.76 9.43 -4.45
CA LYS A 114 9.93 8.28 -4.03
C LYS A 114 9.31 7.59 -5.24
N ILE A 115 9.03 8.37 -6.28
CA ILE A 115 8.66 7.91 -7.61
C ILE A 115 9.74 8.41 -8.57
N LYS A 116 10.14 7.59 -9.56
CA LYS A 116 11.14 7.99 -10.56
C LYS A 116 10.63 9.14 -11.42
N ASP A 117 11.52 9.99 -11.91
CA ASP A 117 11.14 11.15 -12.72
C ASP A 117 10.44 10.74 -14.04
N ASP A 118 10.95 9.68 -14.68
CA ASP A 118 10.45 9.09 -15.94
C ASP A 118 9.30 8.09 -15.76
N SER A 119 8.74 7.98 -14.56
CA SER A 119 7.61 7.09 -14.26
C SER A 119 6.27 7.54 -14.83
N ASP A 120 5.39 6.56 -15.06
CA ASP A 120 3.98 6.78 -15.33
C ASP A 120 3.20 6.85 -14.01
N ALA A 121 2.73 8.05 -13.66
CA ALA A 121 2.06 8.30 -12.39
C ALA A 121 0.81 9.16 -12.54
N ALA A 122 -0.24 8.85 -11.77
CA ALA A 122 -1.48 9.60 -11.77
C ALA A 122 -2.05 9.80 -10.35
N THR A 123 -2.58 11.00 -10.10
CA THR A 123 -3.36 11.30 -8.89
C THR A 123 -4.81 11.53 -9.27
N VAL A 124 -5.72 10.69 -8.76
CA VAL A 124 -7.16 10.76 -8.95
C VAL A 124 -7.81 11.34 -7.70
N ILE A 125 -8.43 12.51 -7.85
CA ILE A 125 -9.17 13.15 -6.77
C ILE A 125 -10.62 12.64 -6.79
N GLY A 126 -11.00 11.90 -5.75
CA GLY A 126 -12.33 11.32 -5.66
C GLY A 126 -12.44 10.26 -4.56
N ASP A 127 -13.67 9.84 -4.29
CA ASP A 127 -13.94 8.77 -3.32
C ASP A 127 -13.47 7.42 -3.89
N VAL A 128 -12.72 6.66 -3.08
CA VAL A 128 -12.19 5.35 -3.46
C VAL A 128 -13.30 4.32 -3.69
N THR A 129 -14.46 4.46 -3.04
CA THR A 129 -15.60 3.57 -3.22
C THR A 129 -16.23 3.68 -4.61
N ILE A 130 -15.97 4.78 -5.32
CA ILE A 130 -16.42 5.02 -6.70
C ILE A 130 -15.26 4.77 -7.68
N THR A 131 -14.12 5.40 -7.41
CA THR A 131 -13.00 5.44 -8.37
C THR A 131 -12.29 4.10 -8.50
N PHE A 132 -12.12 3.36 -7.40
CA PHE A 132 -11.40 2.09 -7.43
C PHE A 132 -12.16 0.98 -8.17
N PRO A 133 -13.48 0.74 -7.93
CA PRO A 133 -14.22 -0.26 -8.72
C PRO A 133 -14.24 0.04 -10.22
N LEU A 134 -14.44 1.31 -10.62
CA LEU A 134 -14.43 1.70 -12.05
C LEU A 134 -13.07 1.42 -12.71
N MET A 135 -11.98 1.76 -12.02
CA MET A 135 -10.63 1.49 -12.49
C MET A 135 -10.38 -0.02 -12.61
N MET A 136 -10.73 -0.80 -11.58
CA MET A 136 -10.53 -2.24 -11.56
C MET A 136 -11.33 -2.97 -12.64
N VAL A 137 -12.59 -2.59 -12.88
CA VAL A 137 -13.39 -3.16 -13.98
C VAL A 137 -12.68 -2.96 -15.32
N LYS A 138 -12.23 -1.72 -15.60
CA LYS A 138 -11.55 -1.43 -16.86
C LYS A 138 -10.22 -2.17 -17.00
N VAL A 139 -9.45 -2.26 -15.92
CA VAL A 139 -8.18 -3.01 -15.88
C VAL A 139 -8.42 -4.48 -16.14
N LEU A 140 -9.36 -5.11 -15.42
CA LEU A 140 -9.67 -6.54 -15.58
C LEU A 140 -10.20 -6.86 -16.98
N GLU A 141 -11.07 -6.01 -17.55
CA GLU A 141 -11.51 -6.16 -18.95
C GLU A 141 -10.35 -6.11 -19.94
N THR A 142 -9.38 -5.22 -19.71
CA THR A 142 -8.22 -5.05 -20.59
C THR A 142 -7.30 -6.25 -20.49
N LEU A 143 -6.95 -6.67 -19.27
CA LEU A 143 -6.12 -7.85 -19.02
C LEU A 143 -6.77 -9.14 -19.57
N ASN A 144 -8.10 -9.24 -19.52
CA ASN A 144 -8.83 -10.36 -20.11
C ASN A 144 -8.72 -10.36 -21.65
N LYS A 145 -8.90 -9.20 -22.29
CA LYS A 145 -8.75 -9.06 -23.74
C LYS A 145 -7.33 -9.36 -24.22
N GLU A 146 -6.34 -9.06 -23.39
CA GLU A 146 -4.92 -9.35 -23.65
C GLU A 146 -4.52 -10.80 -23.29
N GLY A 147 -5.43 -11.59 -22.71
CA GLY A 147 -5.15 -12.98 -22.31
C GLY A 147 -4.18 -13.12 -21.14
N LEU A 148 -4.02 -12.07 -20.32
CA LEU A 148 -3.08 -12.04 -19.19
C LEU A 148 -3.70 -12.56 -17.88
N LEU A 149 -5.04 -12.67 -17.82
CA LEU A 149 -5.71 -13.31 -16.70
C LEU A 149 -5.65 -14.83 -16.88
N LYS A 150 -5.10 -15.54 -15.89
CA LYS A 150 -5.30 -16.99 -15.79
C LYS A 150 -6.78 -17.21 -15.48
N ASN A 151 -7.50 -17.88 -16.37
CA ASN A 151 -8.82 -18.39 -16.02
C ASN A 151 -8.63 -19.33 -14.83
N GLY A 152 -9.13 -18.92 -13.67
CA GLY A 152 -9.06 -19.69 -12.42
C GLY A 152 -9.86 -20.98 -12.51
#